data_AF-A0A8J3IYE5-F1
#
_entry.id   AF-A0A8J3IYE5-F1
#
_cell.length_a   1.000
_cell.length_b   1.000
_cell.length_c   1.000
_cell.angle_alpha   90.00
_cell.angle_beta   90.00
_cell.angle_gamma   90.00
#
_symmetry.space_group_name_H-M   'P 1'
#
loop_
_entity.id
_entity.type
_entity.pdbx_description
1 polymer ?
#
loop_
_entity_poly.entity_id
_entity_poly.type
_entity_poly.pdbx_seq_one_letter_code
_entity_poly.pdbx_strand_id
1 'polypeptide(L)'
;MHRRGQFALRGGTRHFDAIPDLSFDIQLLISDPPYLVSRLGFDCTPKGTFLGLQVNGKRISFTENVFYAFRSEKIWQVWSVIDKAAIEAQLSREK
;
A
#
# COMPACT_ATOMS: atom_id res chain seq x y z
N MET A 1 -22.11 -2.80 10.16
CA MET A 1 -21.87 -3.00 8.72
C MET A 1 -20.36 -3.16 8.50
N HIS A 2 -19.81 -4.34 8.84
CA HIS A 2 -18.37 -4.62 8.76
C HIS A 2 -18.02 -5.02 7.32
N ARG A 3 -17.50 -4.08 6.53
CA ARG A 3 -16.87 -4.45 5.25
C ARG A 3 -15.57 -5.17 5.57
N ARG A 4 -15.54 -6.49 5.37
CA ARG A 4 -14.30 -7.27 5.26
C ARG A 4 -13.54 -6.71 4.04
N GLY A 5 -12.63 -5.78 4.28
CA GLY A 5 -11.65 -5.35 3.29
C GLY A 5 -10.65 -6.47 3.07
N GLN A 6 -10.98 -7.42 2.19
CA GLN A 6 -9.97 -8.25 1.53
C GLN A 6 -9.20 -7.37 0.55
N PHE A 7 -8.24 -6.57 1.04
CA PHE A 7 -7.11 -6.17 0.21
C PHE A 7 -6.03 -7.21 0.42
N ALA A 8 -6.27 -8.38 -0.17
CA ALA A 8 -5.28 -9.43 -0.26
C ALA A 8 -4.18 -8.95 -1.20
N LEU A 9 -3.03 -8.56 -0.64
CA LEU A 9 -1.75 -8.67 -1.35
C LEU A 9 -1.41 -10.17 -1.50
N ARG A 10 -2.27 -10.93 -2.20
CA ARG A 10 -1.94 -12.24 -2.76
C ARG A 10 -1.59 -11.98 -4.23
N GLY A 11 -0.37 -11.53 -4.46
CA GLY A 11 0.22 -11.38 -5.79
C GLY A 11 1.70 -11.66 -5.70
N GLY A 12 2.12 -12.85 -6.14
CA GLY A 12 3.52 -13.26 -6.18
C GLY A 12 4.36 -12.37 -7.09
N THR A 13 5.54 -11.99 -6.61
CA THR A 13 6.81 -11.88 -7.37
C THR A 13 6.84 -11.12 -8.72
N ARG A 14 5.91 -10.20 -9.01
CA ARG A 14 5.90 -9.45 -10.29
C ARG A 14 5.56 -7.95 -10.22
N HIS A 15 5.92 -7.27 -9.12
CA HIS A 15 5.66 -5.82 -8.98
C HIS A 15 6.78 -4.92 -9.52
N PHE A 16 8.03 -5.38 -9.55
CA PHE A 16 9.18 -4.54 -9.93
C PHE A 16 9.18 -4.14 -11.42
N ASP A 17 8.73 -5.02 -12.32
CA ASP A 17 8.65 -4.67 -13.74
C ASP A 17 7.60 -3.58 -14.02
N ALA A 18 6.53 -3.57 -13.22
CA ALA A 18 5.41 -2.66 -13.33
C ALA A 18 5.63 -1.32 -12.60
N ILE A 19 6.42 -1.34 -11.52
CA ILE A 19 6.75 -0.18 -10.68
C ILE A 19 8.25 -0.27 -10.32
N PRO A 20 9.16 0.17 -11.21
CA PRO A 20 10.60 -0.05 -11.06
C PRO A 20 11.22 0.73 -9.89
N ASP A 21 10.58 1.81 -9.46
CA ASP A 21 11.01 2.70 -8.37
C ASP A 21 10.22 2.45 -7.07
N LEU A 22 9.55 1.29 -6.96
CA LEU A 22 8.79 0.95 -5.75
C LEU A 22 9.72 0.85 -4.53
N SER A 23 9.46 1.69 -3.54
CA SER A 23 10.13 1.71 -2.26
C SER A 23 9.11 1.75 -1.12
N PHE A 24 9.41 1.06 -0.03
CA PHE A 24 8.58 1.03 1.18
C PHE A 24 9.24 1.90 2.24
N ASP A 25 8.80 3.15 2.35
CA ASP A 25 9.33 4.09 3.33
C ASP A 25 8.55 3.96 4.66
N ILE A 26 9.21 3.53 5.73
CA ILE A 26 8.56 3.37 7.04
C ILE A 26 8.51 4.74 7.73
N GLN A 27 7.34 5.38 7.72
CA GLN A 27 7.14 6.72 8.27
C GLN A 27 6.75 6.70 9.75
N LEU A 28 6.06 5.64 10.19
CA LEU A 28 5.72 5.41 11.59
C LEU A 28 5.70 3.91 11.84
N LEU A 29 6.24 3.48 12.98
CA LEU A 29 6.19 2.10 13.43
C LEU A 29 5.82 2.06 14.90
N ILE A 30 4.74 1.34 15.24
CA ILE A 30 4.26 1.14 16.61
C ILE A 30 4.18 -0.36 16.86
N SER A 31 4.74 -0.80 17.97
CA SER A 31 4.67 -2.19 18.44
C SER A 31 3.83 -2.23 19.70
N ASP A 32 2.73 -2.99 19.66
CA ASP A 32 1.89 -3.32 20.81
C ASP A 32 1.51 -4.80 20.74
N PRO A 33 2.32 -5.71 21.33
CA PRO A 33 2.17 -7.15 21.15
C PRO A 33 0.73 -7.65 21.44
N PRO A 34 0.16 -8.51 20.57
CA PRO A 34 0.78 -9.22 19.45
C PRO A 34 0.75 -8.46 18.12
N TYR A 35 0.53 -7.14 18.12
CA TYR A 35 0.37 -6.32 16.93
C TYR A 35 1.60 -5.47 16.63
N LEU A 36 1.85 -5.28 15.34
CA LEU A 36 2.78 -4.29 14.81
C LEU A 36 2.03 -3.45 13.79
N VAL A 37 2.07 -2.14 13.94
CA VAL A 37 1.41 -1.20 13.03
C VAL A 37 2.48 -0.36 12.36
N SER A 38 2.40 -0.24 11.04
CA SER A 38 3.28 0.63 10.28
C SER A 38 2.45 1.56 9.40
N ARG A 39 2.90 2.81 9.30
CA ARG A 39 2.47 3.70 8.23
C ARG A 39 3.60 3.78 7.21
N LEU A 40 3.30 3.35 5.99
CA LEU A 40 4.23 3.32 4.87
C LEU A 40 3.94 4.48 3.94
N GLY A 41 5.01 5.18 3.53
CA GLY A 41 5.00 6.15 2.46
C GLY A 41 5.45 5.51 1.15
N PHE A 42 4.81 5.93 0.06
CA PHE A 42 5.18 5.54 -1.29
C PHE A 42 5.27 6.77 -2.16
N ASP A 43 6.29 6.78 -3.03
CA ASP A 43 6.49 7.78 -4.08
C ASP A 43 7.07 7.05 -5.30
N CYS A 44 6.22 6.71 -6.27
CA CYS A 44 6.57 5.78 -7.34
C CYS A 44 5.89 6.10 -8.68
N THR A 45 6.33 5.44 -9.75
CA THR A 45 5.86 5.62 -11.14
C THR A 45 5.30 4.31 -11.73
N PRO A 46 4.07 3.91 -11.36
CA PRO A 46 3.43 2.74 -11.95
C PRO A 46 3.24 2.91 -13.46
N LYS A 47 3.75 1.97 -14.25
CA LYS A 47 3.71 2.02 -15.73
C LYS A 47 2.31 1.88 -16.33
N GLY A 48 1.35 1.33 -15.58
CA GLY A 48 0.00 1.03 -16.07
C GLY A 48 -1.09 1.36 -15.07
N THR A 49 -2.03 0.43 -14.89
CA THR A 49 -3.11 0.57 -13.92
C THR A 49 -2.62 0.24 -12.51
N PHE A 50 -2.92 1.11 -11.55
CA PHE A 50 -2.62 0.90 -10.13
C PHE A 50 -3.89 1.14 -9.29
N LEU A 51 -4.27 0.17 -8.47
CA LEU A 51 -5.52 0.20 -7.66
C LEU A 51 -6.78 0.53 -8.48
N GLY A 52 -6.83 0.08 -9.74
CA GLY A 52 -7.93 0.37 -10.67
C GLY A 52 -7.89 1.77 -11.30
N LEU A 53 -6.85 2.56 -11.06
CA LEU A 53 -6.64 3.89 -11.64
C LEU A 53 -5.63 3.82 -12.78
N GLN A 54 -5.88 4.56 -13.85
CA GLN A 54 -4.94 4.69 -14.97
C GLN A 54 -3.85 5.70 -14.63
N VAL A 55 -2.73 5.22 -14.08
CA VAL A 55 -1.59 6.07 -13.71
C VAL A 55 -0.68 6.30 -14.92
N ASN A 56 -0.47 5.28 -15.76
CA ASN A 56 0.21 5.39 -17.06
C ASN A 56 1.59 6.05 -17.00
N GLY A 57 2.41 5.67 -16.02
CA GLY A 57 3.78 6.16 -15.85
C GLY A 57 3.89 7.50 -15.11
N LYS A 58 2.77 8.09 -14.68
CA LYS A 58 2.80 9.29 -13.83
C LYS A 58 3.34 8.95 -12.45
N ARG A 59 4.09 9.89 -11.87
CA ARG A 59 4.58 9.80 -10.49
C ARG A 59 3.43 10.07 -9.53
N ILE A 60 3.23 9.18 -8.57
CA ILE A 60 2.18 9.28 -7.55
C ILE A 60 2.79 9.07 -6.17
N SER A 61 2.27 9.81 -5.19
CA SER A 61 2.64 9.67 -3.78
C SER A 61 1.41 9.32 -2.93
N PHE A 62 1.49 8.29 -2.11
CA PHE A 62 0.37 7.89 -1.25
C PHE A 62 0.89 7.18 0.00
N THR A 63 -0.02 6.92 0.94
CA THR A 63 0.34 6.21 2.17
C THR A 63 -0.54 4.99 2.42
N GLU A 64 0.04 4.01 3.09
CA GLU A 64 -0.64 2.78 3.51
C GLU A 64 -0.48 2.63 5.03
N ASN A 65 -1.57 2.34 5.72
CA ASN A 65 -1.53 1.93 7.11
C ASN A 65 -1.70 0.41 7.15
N VAL A 66 -0.67 -0.30 7.59
CA VAL A 66 -0.63 -1.75 7.65
C VAL A 66 -0.52 -2.22 9.10
N PHE A 67 -1.34 -3.20 9.44
CA PHE A 67 -1.43 -3.81 10.75
C PHE A 67 -1.08 -5.29 10.60
N TYR A 68 -0.09 -5.75 11.34
CA TYR A 68 0.34 -7.13 11.40
C TYR A 68 -0.06 -7.71 12.75
N ALA A 69 -0.66 -8.90 12.76
CA ALA A 69 -0.78 -9.70 13.98
C ALA A 69 0.18 -10.88 13.92
N PHE A 70 0.88 -11.12 15.03
CA PHE A 70 1.81 -12.21 15.19
C PHE A 70 1.22 -13.37 16.00
N ARG A 71 1.56 -14.59 15.60
CA ARG A 71 1.27 -15.83 16.34
C ARG A 71 2.47 -16.75 16.15
N SER A 72 3.05 -17.22 17.26
CA SER A 72 4.25 -18.07 17.23
C SER A 72 5.36 -17.46 16.37
N GLU A 73 5.68 -16.19 16.63
CA GLU A 73 6.74 -15.40 15.98
C GLU A 73 6.56 -15.17 14.46
N LYS A 74 5.41 -15.56 13.90
CA LYS A 74 5.09 -15.36 12.47
C LYS A 74 3.93 -14.41 12.32
N ILE A 75 3.96 -13.61 11.27
CA ILE A 75 2.79 -12.83 10.84
C ILE A 75 1.72 -13.82 10.39
N TRP A 76 0.57 -13.82 11.06
CA TRP A 76 -0.55 -14.71 10.72
C TRP A 76 -1.73 -13.96 10.11
N GLN A 77 -1.83 -12.65 10.36
CA GLN A 77 -2.85 -11.79 9.78
C GLN A 77 -2.28 -10.42 9.44
N VAL A 78 -2.76 -9.89 8.32
CA VAL A 78 -2.41 -8.55 7.82
C VAL A 78 -3.71 -7.83 7.48
N TRP A 79 -3.84 -6.59 7.94
CA TRP A 79 -4.84 -5.64 7.48
C TRP A 79 -4.13 -4.43 6.89
N SER A 80 -4.65 -3.90 5.80
CA SER A 80 -4.08 -2.74 5.13
C SER A 80 -5.17 -1.76 4.69
N VAL A 81 -4.88 -0.47 4.84
CA VAL A 81 -5.69 0.64 4.33
C VAL A 81 -4.78 1.55 3.52
N ILE A 82 -5.01 1.58 2.20
CA ILE A 82 -4.29 2.44 1.26
C ILE A 82 -5.10 3.72 1.02
N ASP A 83 -4.44 4.88 1.08
CA ASP A 83 -5.03 6.17 0.73
C ASP A 83 -5.15 6.35 -0.79
N LYS A 84 -6.12 5.65 -1.38
CA LYS A 84 -6.43 5.76 -2.81
C LYS A 84 -6.90 7.16 -3.19
N ALA A 85 -7.58 7.86 -2.29
CA ALA A 85 -8.11 9.20 -2.55
C ALA A 85 -6.99 10.21 -2.82
N ALA A 86 -5.85 10.08 -2.12
CA ALA A 86 -4.66 10.87 -2.41
C ALA A 86 -4.17 10.68 -3.86
N ILE A 87 -4.20 9.44 -4.38
CA ILE A 87 -3.81 9.13 -5.77
C ILE A 87 -4.79 9.75 -6.76
N GLU A 88 -6.10 9.57 -6.52
CA GLU A 88 -7.16 10.16 -7.37
C GLU A 88 -7.04 11.68 -7.44
N ALA A 89 -6.77 12.34 -6.30
CA ALA A 89 -6.57 13.78 -6.23
C ALA A 89 -5.37 14.24 -7.08
N GLN A 90 -4.24 13.52 -7.04
CA GLN A 90 -3.06 13.84 -7.86
C GLN A 90 -3.35 13.72 -9.35
N LEU A 91 -4.02 12.63 -9.77
CA LEU A 91 -4.37 12.42 -11.17
C LEU A 91 -5.40 13.44 -11.69
N SER A 92 -6.22 14.00 -10.81
CA SER A 92 -7.23 15.01 -11.18
C SER A 92 -6.68 16.43 -11.35
N ARG A 93 -5.52 16.74 -10.75
CA ARG A 93 -4.91 18.09 -10.78
C ARG A 93 -4.16 18.41 -12.07
N GLU A 94 -3.88 17.41 -12.91
CA GLU A 94 -3.18 17.58 -14.20
C GLU A 94 -4.15 17.80 -15.39
N LYS A 95 -5.29 18.45 -15.16
CA LYS A 95 -6.21 18.86 -16.24
C LYS A 95 -6.05 20.34 -16.57
#